data_AF-A0A895ACD2-F1
#
_entry.id   AF-A0A895ACD2-F1
#
_cell.length_a   1.000
_cell.length_b   1.000
_cell.length_c   1.000
_cell.angle_alpha   90.00
_cell.angle_beta   90.00
_cell.angle_gamma   90.00
#
_symmetry.space_group_name_H-M   'P 1'
#
loop_
_entity.id
_entity.type
_entity.pdbx_description
1 polymer ?
#
loop_
_entity_poly.entity_id
_entity_poly.type
_entity_poly.pdbx_seq_one_letter_code
_entity_poly.pdbx_strand_id
1 'polypeptide(L)'
;MTRFDADTEAARIELVADTVAAHRDRDSQFCTLEAAADASDTPESLPPWVQFADGTLNLDCTDGELEALHTTLSRYGAFTIADRTTVEPDTAEESPGTNVRIDARADDDRVGQFVDTVFQAVYGLPADFELWAVEI
;
A
#
# COMPACT_ATOMS: atom_id res chain seq x y z
N MET A 1 19.57 11.86 -5.60
CA MET A 1 18.95 10.91 -4.67
C MET A 1 18.63 9.68 -5.48
N THR A 2 19.38 8.60 -5.25
CA THR A 2 19.06 7.28 -5.79
C THR A 2 17.69 6.91 -5.21
N ARG A 3 16.63 7.16 -6.00
CA ARG A 3 15.31 6.61 -5.74
C ARG A 3 15.52 5.11 -5.67
N PHE A 4 15.11 4.51 -4.56
CA PHE A 4 15.09 3.07 -4.45
C PHE A 4 13.88 2.62 -5.28
N ASP A 5 14.12 2.28 -6.54
CA ASP A 5 13.16 1.65 -7.43
C ASP A 5 13.31 0.12 -7.34
N ALA A 6 12.16 -0.57 -7.36
CA ALA A 6 12.11 -2.02 -7.43
C ALA A 6 10.98 -2.45 -8.36
N ASP A 7 11.33 -3.25 -9.37
CA ASP A 7 10.44 -3.72 -10.46
C ASP A 7 10.20 -5.24 -10.42
N THR A 8 10.89 -5.96 -9.54
CA THR A 8 10.67 -7.39 -9.28
C THR A 8 10.05 -7.62 -7.92
N GLU A 9 9.23 -8.66 -7.78
CA GLU A 9 8.57 -9.02 -6.50
C GLU A 9 9.56 -9.08 -5.33
N ALA A 10 10.68 -9.80 -5.50
CA ALA A 10 11.69 -9.93 -4.45
C ALA A 10 12.31 -8.58 -4.06
N ALA A 11 12.62 -7.73 -5.06
CA ALA A 11 13.18 -6.40 -4.80
C ALA A 11 12.15 -5.47 -4.14
N ARG A 12 10.86 -5.58 -4.48
CA ARG A 12 9.80 -4.76 -3.84
C ARG A 12 9.57 -5.18 -2.40
N ILE A 13 9.59 -6.48 -2.11
CA ILE A 13 9.50 -6.97 -0.72
C ILE A 13 10.68 -6.46 0.11
N GLU A 14 11.91 -6.58 -0.42
CA GLU A 14 13.12 -6.07 0.24
C GLU A 14 13.05 -4.56 0.45
N LEU A 15 12.64 -3.81 -0.58
CA LEU A 15 12.44 -2.35 -0.49
C LEU A 15 11.50 -1.96 0.64
N VAL A 16 10.35 -2.61 0.75
CA VAL A 16 9.37 -2.32 1.81
C VAL A 16 9.96 -2.66 3.18
N ALA A 17 10.61 -3.82 3.32
CA ALA A 17 11.22 -4.24 4.57
C ALA A 17 12.29 -3.23 5.04
N ASP A 18 13.20 -2.83 4.14
CA ASP A 18 14.24 -1.84 4.40
C ASP A 18 13.66 -0.46 4.74
N THR A 19 12.59 -0.07 4.06
CA THR A 19 11.90 1.20 4.30
C THR A 19 11.27 1.23 5.70
N VAL A 20 10.60 0.14 6.09
CA VAL A 20 10.00 -0.03 7.42
C VAL A 20 11.09 -0.06 8.50
N ALA A 21 12.20 -0.78 8.26
CA ALA A 21 13.34 -0.80 9.18
C ALA A 21 13.93 0.60 9.36
N ALA A 22 14.18 1.33 8.26
CA ALA A 22 14.69 2.69 8.29
C ALA A 22 13.74 3.67 9.01
N HIS A 23 12.43 3.52 8.83
CA HIS A 23 11.42 4.29 9.57
C HIS A 23 11.54 4.07 11.08
N ARG A 24 11.65 2.82 11.53
CA ARG A 24 11.79 2.51 12.96
C ARG A 24 13.11 3.00 13.54
N ASP A 25 14.21 2.84 12.81
CA ASP A 25 15.53 3.31 13.23
C ASP A 25 15.59 4.83 13.40
N ARG A 26 14.80 5.57 12.61
CA ARG A 26 14.71 7.04 12.65
C ARG A 26 13.67 7.57 13.63
N ASP A 27 12.81 6.72 14.17
CA ASP A 27 11.62 7.11 14.95
C ASP A 27 10.77 8.13 14.18
N SER A 28 10.65 7.91 12.87
CA SER A 28 9.87 8.77 11.99
C SER A 28 8.37 8.64 12.27
N GLN A 29 7.58 9.63 11.89
CA GLN A 29 6.12 9.57 12.13
C GLN A 29 5.46 8.45 11.30
N PHE A 30 5.92 8.24 10.08
CA PHE A 30 5.46 7.20 9.15
C PHE A 30 6.50 7.00 8.05
N CYS A 31 6.31 5.98 7.20
CA CYS A 31 6.93 5.90 5.87
C CYS A 31 5.87 5.63 4.81
N THR A 32 6.10 6.13 3.59
CA THR A 32 5.15 6.02 2.47
C THR A 32 5.80 5.33 1.29
N LEU A 33 5.08 4.34 0.76
CA LEU A 33 5.43 3.55 -0.41
C LEU A 33 4.42 3.89 -1.51
N GLU A 34 4.88 4.21 -2.70
CA GLU A 34 4.06 4.68 -3.81
C GLU A 34 4.45 3.94 -5.10
N ALA A 35 3.47 3.50 -5.88
CA ALA A 35 3.74 2.96 -7.21
C ALA A 35 4.13 4.09 -8.18
N ALA A 36 4.94 3.78 -9.19
CA ALA A 36 5.26 4.77 -10.21
C ALA A 36 4.00 5.30 -10.91
N ALA A 37 4.00 6.60 -11.26
CA ALA A 37 2.82 7.30 -11.79
C ALA A 37 2.30 6.73 -13.12
N ASP A 38 3.15 6.03 -13.87
CA ASP A 38 2.82 5.34 -15.12
C ASP A 38 2.38 3.88 -14.92
N ALA A 39 2.31 3.39 -13.68
CA ALA A 39 1.82 2.04 -13.37
C ALA A 39 0.30 1.90 -13.59
N SER A 40 -0.44 3.01 -13.63
CA SER A 40 -1.87 3.04 -13.93
C SER A 40 -2.14 3.59 -15.33
N ASP A 41 -3.01 2.91 -16.08
CA ASP A 41 -3.46 3.35 -17.42
C ASP A 41 -4.34 4.62 -17.39
N THR A 42 -4.63 5.16 -16.20
CA THR A 42 -5.47 6.36 -16.02
C THR A 42 -4.61 7.59 -15.69
N PRO A 43 -4.32 8.47 -16.66
CA PRO A 43 -3.36 9.57 -16.50
C PRO A 43 -3.79 10.67 -15.52
N GLU A 44 -5.07 10.70 -15.10
CA GLU A 44 -5.60 11.64 -14.11
C GLU A 44 -5.72 11.04 -12.70
N SER A 45 -5.45 9.73 -12.54
CA SER A 45 -5.47 9.07 -11.24
C SER A 45 -4.15 9.32 -10.52
N LEU A 46 -4.21 9.66 -9.24
CA LEU A 46 -3.03 9.63 -8.39
C LEU A 46 -2.49 8.18 -8.33
N PRO A 47 -1.16 8.00 -8.27
CA PRO A 47 -0.60 6.68 -8.08
C PRO A 47 -1.07 6.09 -6.75
N PRO A 48 -1.34 4.77 -6.70
CA PRO A 48 -1.68 4.13 -5.44
C PRO A 48 -0.50 4.23 -4.47
N TRP A 49 -0.82 4.34 -3.19
CA TRP A 49 0.15 4.47 -2.12
C TRP A 49 -0.27 3.64 -0.90
N VAL A 50 0.72 3.25 -0.11
CA VAL A 50 0.54 2.59 1.18
C VAL A 50 1.47 3.24 2.19
N GLN A 51 0.94 3.66 3.33
CA GLN A 51 1.71 4.24 4.42
C GLN A 51 1.80 3.25 5.58
N PHE A 52 2.96 3.18 6.23
CA PHE A 52 3.16 2.41 7.44
C PHE A 52 3.55 3.34 8.61
N ALA A 53 2.92 3.16 9.75
CA ALA A 53 3.22 3.88 10.98
C ALA A 53 2.87 3.00 12.18
N ASP A 54 3.82 2.78 13.08
CA ASP A 54 3.61 2.09 14.37
C ASP A 54 2.85 0.75 14.26
N GLY A 55 3.19 -0.07 13.26
CA GLY A 55 2.51 -1.36 13.06
C GLY A 55 1.14 -1.28 12.40
N THR A 56 0.72 -0.10 11.93
CA THR A 56 -0.52 0.10 11.17
C THR A 56 -0.20 0.49 9.73
N LEU A 57 -0.84 -0.17 8.77
CA LEU A 57 -0.87 0.24 7.37
C LEU A 57 -2.09 1.13 7.13
N ASN A 58 -1.90 2.18 6.35
CA ASN A 58 -2.94 3.11 5.93
C ASN A 58 -2.95 3.17 4.40
N LEU A 59 -4.14 3.04 3.82
CA LEU A 59 -4.36 3.08 2.38
C LEU A 59 -5.79 3.50 2.05
N ASP A 60 -6.01 3.96 0.82
CA ASP A 60 -7.35 4.28 0.31
C ASP A 60 -7.81 3.23 -0.70
N CYS A 61 -9.10 2.92 -0.69
CA CYS A 61 -9.74 1.97 -1.59
C CYS A 61 -11.07 2.53 -2.09
N THR A 62 -11.37 2.34 -3.36
CA THR A 62 -12.74 2.30 -3.86
C THR A 62 -13.50 1.09 -3.29
N ASP A 63 -14.83 1.05 -3.45
CA ASP A 63 -15.63 -0.10 -3.02
C ASP A 63 -15.16 -1.43 -3.64
N GLY A 64 -14.78 -1.42 -4.91
CA GLY A 64 -14.27 -2.62 -5.59
C GLY A 64 -12.93 -3.09 -5.04
N GLU A 65 -12.04 -2.14 -4.76
CA GLU A 65 -10.74 -2.41 -4.14
C GLU A 65 -10.91 -2.89 -2.69
N LEU A 66 -11.88 -2.36 -1.94
CA LEU A 66 -12.15 -2.80 -0.57
C LEU A 66 -12.57 -4.28 -0.50
N GLU A 67 -13.38 -4.75 -1.44
CA GLU A 67 -13.74 -6.18 -1.57
C GLU A 67 -12.52 -7.05 -1.91
N ALA A 68 -11.65 -6.57 -2.81
CA ALA A 68 -10.39 -7.23 -3.13
C ALA A 68 -9.45 -7.29 -1.90
N LEU A 69 -9.39 -6.20 -1.13
CA LEU A 69 -8.61 -6.12 0.12
C LEU A 69 -9.11 -7.12 1.16
N HIS A 70 -10.42 -7.26 1.33
CA HIS A 70 -11.00 -8.29 2.21
C HIS A 70 -10.57 -9.71 1.81
N THR A 71 -10.56 -9.99 0.50
CA THR A 71 -10.08 -11.27 -0.04
C THR A 71 -8.60 -11.48 0.26
N THR A 72 -7.77 -10.45 0.09
CA THR A 72 -6.34 -10.49 0.40
C THR A 72 -6.11 -10.73 1.89
N LEU A 73 -6.76 -9.98 2.78
CA LEU A 73 -6.64 -10.11 4.24
C LEU A 73 -6.98 -11.51 4.75
N SER A 74 -7.95 -12.19 4.15
CA SER A 74 -8.29 -13.58 4.52
C SER A 74 -7.13 -14.58 4.35
N ARG A 75 -6.17 -14.26 3.47
CA ARG A 75 -4.94 -15.04 3.23
C ARG A 75 -3.79 -14.63 4.16
N TYR A 76 -3.92 -13.47 4.80
CA TYR A 76 -2.91 -12.83 5.63
C TYR A 76 -3.42 -12.66 7.07
N GLY A 77 -3.51 -13.76 7.82
CA GLY A 77 -4.10 -13.77 9.16
C GLY A 77 -3.40 -12.92 10.23
N ALA A 78 -2.22 -12.35 9.94
CA ALA A 78 -1.53 -11.39 10.81
C ALA A 78 -2.00 -9.93 10.63
N PHE A 79 -2.87 -9.68 9.63
CA PHE A 79 -3.32 -8.36 9.24
C PHE A 79 -4.82 -8.24 9.49
N THR A 80 -5.29 -7.13 10.07
CA THR A 80 -6.71 -6.95 10.39
C THR A 80 -7.11 -5.48 10.25
N ILE A 81 -8.27 -5.22 9.65
CA ILE A 81 -8.80 -3.84 9.58
C ILE A 81 -9.12 -3.37 10.99
N ALA A 82 -8.42 -2.33 11.42
CA ALA A 82 -8.61 -1.67 12.71
C ALA A 82 -9.66 -0.55 12.62
N ASP A 83 -9.64 0.22 11.53
CA ASP A 83 -10.57 1.32 11.29
C ASP A 83 -10.85 1.49 9.79
N ARG A 84 -12.00 2.08 9.47
CA ARG A 84 -12.35 2.50 8.10
C ARG A 84 -13.21 3.75 8.11
N THR A 85 -12.91 4.67 7.21
CA THR A 85 -13.69 5.90 7.02
C THR A 85 -14.01 6.06 5.54
N THR A 86 -15.29 5.99 5.19
CA THR A 86 -15.78 6.20 3.82
C THR A 86 -16.20 7.65 3.62
N VAL A 87 -15.75 8.26 2.53
CA VAL A 87 -16.13 9.59 2.07
C VAL A 87 -17.01 9.43 0.84
N GLU A 88 -18.19 10.05 0.88
CA GLU A 88 -19.08 10.07 -0.29
C GLU A 88 -18.45 10.91 -1.40
N PRO A 89 -18.59 10.48 -2.67
CA PRO A 89 -18.02 11.21 -3.79
C PRO A 89 -18.74 12.55 -4.00
N ASP A 90 -18.02 13.54 -4.51
CA ASP A 90 -18.59 14.85 -4.85
C ASP A 90 -19.52 14.76 -6.08
N THR A 91 -19.34 13.75 -6.94
CA THR A 91 -20.16 13.50 -8.12
C THR A 91 -20.64 12.05 -8.20
N ALA A 92 -21.74 11.80 -8.92
CA ALA A 92 -22.32 10.46 -9.06
C ALA A 92 -21.52 9.53 -10.01
N GLU A 93 -20.54 10.07 -10.73
CA GLU A 93 -19.67 9.34 -11.66
C GLU A 93 -18.41 8.82 -10.97
N GLU A 94 -18.09 9.35 -9.79
CA GLU A 94 -16.97 8.93 -8.95
C GLU A 94 -17.40 7.83 -7.98
N SER A 95 -16.50 6.88 -7.75
CA SER A 95 -16.69 5.88 -6.70
C SER A 95 -16.38 6.48 -5.32
N PRO A 96 -17.08 6.11 -4.26
CA PRO A 96 -16.72 6.52 -2.90
C PRO A 96 -15.31 6.04 -2.55
N GLY A 97 -14.55 6.91 -1.88
CA GLY A 97 -13.24 6.59 -1.34
C GLY A 97 -13.36 6.11 0.11
N THR A 98 -12.82 4.95 0.42
CA THR A 98 -12.72 4.43 1.79
C THR A 98 -11.27 4.39 2.23
N ASN A 99 -10.93 5.21 3.22
CA ASN A 99 -9.66 5.09 3.93
C ASN A 99 -9.72 3.89 4.88
N VAL A 100 -8.70 3.04 4.84
CA VAL A 100 -8.61 1.82 5.64
C VAL A 100 -7.32 1.82 6.44
N ARG A 101 -7.45 1.53 7.75
CA ARG A 101 -6.32 1.28 8.64
C ARG A 101 -6.26 -0.20 9.00
N ILE A 102 -5.09 -0.81 8.82
CA ILE A 102 -4.87 -2.24 9.02
C ILE A 102 -3.76 -2.42 10.06
N ASP A 103 -4.07 -3.08 11.18
CA ASP A 103 -3.05 -3.54 12.11
C ASP A 103 -2.25 -4.68 11.46
N ALA A 104 -0.93 -4.53 11.43
CA ALA A 104 0.03 -5.49 10.90
C ALA A 104 0.87 -6.07 12.04
N ARG A 105 0.50 -7.26 12.51
CA ARG A 105 1.24 -7.99 13.55
C ARG A 105 2.23 -8.96 12.93
N ALA A 106 3.13 -8.43 12.12
CA ALA A 106 4.06 -9.20 11.31
C ALA A 106 5.46 -8.58 11.30
N ASP A 107 6.46 -9.38 10.96
CA ASP A 107 7.82 -8.92 10.66
C ASP A 107 7.88 -8.16 9.32
N ASP A 108 9.01 -7.51 9.07
CA ASP A 108 9.19 -6.54 7.97
C ASP A 108 9.09 -7.20 6.59
N ASP A 109 9.67 -8.40 6.43
CA ASP A 109 9.52 -9.20 5.22
C ASP A 109 8.05 -9.54 4.94
N ARG A 110 7.31 -9.89 6.00
CA ARG A 110 5.89 -10.23 5.88
C ARG A 110 5.03 -9.00 5.61
N VAL A 111 5.40 -7.82 6.11
CA VAL A 111 4.79 -6.54 5.69
C VAL A 111 5.09 -6.29 4.21
N GLY A 112 6.32 -6.49 3.76
CA GLY A 112 6.69 -6.35 2.34
C GLY A 112 5.87 -7.22 1.41
N GLN A 113 5.69 -8.50 1.75
CA GLN A 113 4.84 -9.43 0.97
C GLN A 113 3.39 -8.94 0.89
N PHE A 114 2.84 -8.47 2.01
CA PHE A 114 1.47 -7.98 2.06
C PHE A 114 1.30 -6.72 1.22
N VAL A 115 2.21 -5.75 1.34
CA VAL A 115 2.20 -4.50 0.58
C VAL A 115 2.30 -4.76 -0.92
N ASP A 116 3.22 -5.62 -1.36
CA ASP A 116 3.31 -6.03 -2.77
C ASP A 116 2.01 -6.66 -3.27
N THR A 117 1.40 -7.54 -2.47
CA THR A 117 0.11 -8.17 -2.81
C THR A 117 -1.01 -7.14 -2.90
N VAL A 118 -1.03 -6.10 -2.05
CA VAL A 118 -2.02 -5.02 -2.12
C VAL A 118 -1.90 -4.30 -3.46
N PHE A 119 -0.70 -3.91 -3.88
CA PHE A 119 -0.50 -3.27 -5.18
C PHE A 119 -0.99 -4.10 -6.36
N GLN A 120 -0.69 -5.40 -6.39
CA GLN A 120 -1.10 -6.26 -7.51
C GLN A 120 -2.58 -6.67 -7.45
N ALA A 121 -3.06 -7.13 -6.29
CA ALA A 121 -4.36 -7.78 -6.17
C ALA A 121 -5.49 -6.81 -5.81
N VAL A 122 -5.19 -5.70 -5.13
CA VAL A 122 -6.17 -4.68 -4.76
C VAL A 122 -6.19 -3.60 -5.81
N TYR A 123 -5.03 -2.97 -6.09
CA TYR A 123 -4.92 -1.90 -7.07
C TYR A 123 -4.78 -2.37 -8.52
N GLY A 124 -4.68 -3.68 -8.76
CA GLY A 124 -4.65 -4.26 -10.11
C GLY A 124 -3.38 -3.96 -10.89
N LEU A 125 -2.28 -3.59 -10.21
CA LEU A 125 -1.02 -3.26 -10.89
C LEU A 125 -0.39 -4.51 -11.54
N PRO A 126 0.30 -4.36 -12.68
CA PRO A 126 1.00 -5.46 -13.34
C PRO A 126 2.14 -6.00 -12.46
N ALA A 127 2.56 -7.25 -12.66
CA ALA A 127 3.56 -7.89 -11.80
C ALA A 127 4.94 -7.20 -11.80
N ASP A 128 5.25 -6.47 -12.87
CA ASP A 128 6.46 -5.70 -13.12
C ASP A 128 6.32 -4.20 -12.79
N PHE A 129 5.30 -3.82 -12.00
CA PHE A 129 5.16 -2.43 -11.56
C PHE A 129 6.38 -1.97 -10.74
N GLU A 130 6.72 -0.70 -10.88
CA GLU A 130 7.81 -0.07 -10.14
C GLU A 130 7.28 0.54 -8.84
N LEU A 131 7.94 0.24 -7.72
CA LEU A 131 7.58 0.74 -6.38
C LEU A 131 8.68 1.64 -5.82
N TRP A 132 8.28 2.76 -5.21
CA TRP A 132 9.18 3.75 -4.62
C TRP A 132 8.92 3.96 -3.14
N ALA A 133 9.98 4.13 -2.34
CA ALA A 133 9.89 4.75 -1.02
C ALA A 133 10.02 6.28 -1.16
N VAL A 134 8.93 7.00 -0.88
CA VAL A 134 8.84 8.46 -1.11
C VAL A 134 9.07 9.29 0.15
N GLU A 135 8.78 8.73 1.33
CA GLU A 135 8.96 9.39 2.62
C GLU A 135 9.38 8.39 3.70
N ILE A 136 10.40 8.76 4.50
CA ILE A 136 10.91 8.03 5.66
C ILE A 136 11.36 9.05 6.70
#